data_AF-A0A3P8CQ91-F1
#
_entry.id   AF-A0A3P8CQ91-F1
#
_cell.length_a   1.000
_cell.length_b   1.000
_cell.length_c   1.000
_cell.angle_alpha   90.00
_cell.angle_beta   90.00
_cell.angle_gamma   90.00
#
_symmetry.space_group_name_H-M   'P 1'
#
loop_
_entity.id
_entity.type
_entity.pdbx_description
1 polymer ?
#
loop_
_entity_poly.entity_id
_entity_poly.type
_entity_poly.pdbx_seq_one_letter_code
_entity_poly.pdbx_strand_id
1 'polypeptide(L)'
;MYQLRLDPPLYDHFAQLTQQCCMAGHDCCRQTLLPASQLPQKTCPATWDGWQCFNTAEAGSVVEAQCPPYIYGEAARPDASQSGFCP
;
A
#
# COMPACT_ATOMS: atom_id res chain seq x y z
N MET A 1 30.16 16.34 1.33
CA MET A 1 29.09 15.35 1.56
C MET A 1 28.05 16.05 2.43
N TYR A 2 26.88 16.39 1.90
CA TYR A 2 25.83 17.02 2.70
C TYR A 2 25.05 15.93 3.42
N GLN A 3 25.06 15.97 4.75
CA GLN A 3 24.23 15.10 5.57
C GLN A 3 22.93 15.82 5.85
N LEU A 4 21.82 15.25 5.39
CA LEU A 4 20.49 15.79 5.65
C LEU A 4 20.22 15.66 7.16
N ARG A 5 20.07 16.79 7.86
CA ARG A 5 19.62 16.81 9.26
C ARG A 5 18.12 17.03 9.25
N LEU A 6 17.38 16.06 9.75
CA LEU A 6 15.93 16.13 9.90
C LEU A 6 15.61 16.47 11.35
N ASP A 7 14.78 17.51 11.53
CA ASP A 7 14.27 17.96 12.84
C ASP A 7 12.76 18.23 12.72
N PRO A 8 11.90 17.43 13.37
CA PRO A 8 12.23 16.28 14.21
C PRO A 8 12.89 15.14 13.41
N PRO A 9 13.61 14.22 14.07
CA PRO A 9 14.13 13.04 13.42
C PRO A 9 12.98 12.19 12.86
N LEU A 10 13.31 11.36 11.86
CA LEU A 10 12.38 10.35 11.36
C LEU A 10 12.05 9.35 12.47
N TYR A 11 10.83 8.80 12.41
CA TYR A 11 10.38 7.73 13.29
C TYR A 11 11.33 6.53 13.29
N ASP A 12 11.32 5.80 14.40
CA ASP A 12 12.03 4.53 14.49
C ASP A 12 11.51 3.58 13.39
N HIS A 13 12.42 2.83 12.79
CA HIS A 13 12.15 1.92 11.66
C HIS A 13 11.62 2.58 10.36
N PHE A 14 11.62 3.91 10.23
CA PHE A 14 11.16 4.60 9.01
C PHE A 14 11.73 4.00 7.72
N ALA A 15 13.05 3.75 7.69
CA ALA A 15 13.72 3.19 6.52
C ALA A 15 13.22 1.78 6.19
N GLN A 16 12.98 0.95 7.21
CA GLN A 16 12.48 -0.41 7.05
C GLN A 16 11.02 -0.41 6.56
N LEU A 17 10.16 0.42 7.14
CA LEU A 17 8.76 0.54 6.74
C LEU A 17 8.64 1.09 5.32
N THR A 18 9.46 2.08 4.97
CA THR A 18 9.54 2.63 3.62
C THR A 18 10.00 1.56 2.63
N GLN A 19 11.02 0.77 2.98
CA GLN A 19 11.46 -0.34 2.14
C GLN A 19 10.34 -1.37 1.90
N GLN A 20 9.56 -1.70 2.94
CA GLN A 20 8.40 -2.60 2.80
C GLN A 20 7.34 -2.03 1.86
N CYS A 21 7.00 -0.75 2.00
CA CYS A 21 6.08 -0.07 1.10
C CYS A 21 6.58 -0.10 -0.36
N CYS A 22 7.87 0.19 -0.59
CA CYS A 22 8.46 0.12 -1.92
C CYS A 22 8.41 -1.28 -2.53
N MET A 23 8.70 -2.32 -1.74
CA MET A 23 8.59 -3.71 -2.21
C MET A 23 7.15 -4.08 -2.56
N ALA A 24 6.18 -3.68 -1.73
CA ALA A 24 4.76 -3.93 -2.00
C ALA A 24 4.28 -3.25 -3.28
N GLY A 25 4.68 -1.99 -3.53
CA GLY A 25 4.36 -1.28 -4.78
C GLY A 25 5.01 -1.94 -6.01
N HIS A 26 6.26 -2.39 -5.88
CA HIS A 26 6.94 -3.16 -6.94
C HIS A 26 6.21 -4.46 -7.26
N ASP A 27 5.80 -5.21 -6.23
CA ASP A 27 5.09 -6.46 -6.41
C ASP A 27 3.70 -6.24 -7.01
N CYS A 28 2.98 -5.21 -6.57
CA CYS A 28 1.71 -4.80 -7.18
C CYS A 28 1.87 -4.52 -8.67
N CYS A 29 2.91 -3.76 -9.05
CA CYS A 29 3.21 -3.48 -10.45
C CYS A 29 3.39 -4.78 -11.25
N ARG A 30 4.26 -5.68 -10.77
CA ARG A 30 4.63 -6.89 -11.52
C ARG A 30 3.53 -7.93 -11.58
N GLN A 31 2.82 -8.12 -10.48
CA GLN A 31 1.92 -9.26 -10.30
C GLN A 31 0.47 -8.92 -10.60
N THR A 32 0.09 -7.65 -10.50
CA THR A 32 -1.31 -7.22 -10.64
C THR A 32 -1.47 -6.23 -11.79
N LEU A 33 -0.75 -5.11 -11.77
CA LEU A 33 -0.98 -4.03 -12.74
C LEU A 33 -0.54 -4.43 -14.14
N LEU A 34 0.64 -5.05 -14.29
CA LEU A 34 1.13 -5.50 -15.60
C LEU A 34 0.18 -6.54 -16.23
N PRO A 35 -0.24 -7.62 -15.54
CA PRO A 35 -1.22 -8.55 -16.10
C PRO A 35 -2.58 -7.90 -16.39
N ALA A 36 -3.10 -7.08 -15.47
CA ALA A 36 -4.41 -6.44 -15.65
C ALA A 36 -4.44 -5.43 -16.80
N SER A 37 -3.30 -4.79 -17.11
CA SER A 37 -3.19 -3.85 -18.24
C SER A 37 -3.44 -4.49 -19.60
N GLN A 38 -3.32 -5.82 -19.68
CA GLN A 38 -3.52 -6.59 -20.91
C GLN A 38 -4.98 -7.04 -21.09
N LEU A 39 -5.83 -6.87 -20.07
CA LEU A 39 -7.23 -7.28 -20.10
C LEU A 39 -8.14 -6.14 -20.57
N PRO A 40 -9.23 -6.42 -21.31
CA PRO A 40 -10.23 -5.41 -21.66
C PRO A 40 -10.89 -4.86 -20.38
N GLN A 41 -10.71 -3.57 -20.11
CA GLN A 41 -11.27 -2.92 -18.93
C GLN A 41 -12.77 -2.63 -19.11
N LYS A 42 -13.62 -3.58 -18.71
CA LYS A 42 -15.08 -3.36 -18.55
C LYS A 42 -15.49 -3.00 -17.12
N THR A 43 -14.51 -2.95 -16.22
CA THR A 43 -14.64 -2.81 -14.77
C THR A 43 -13.75 -1.65 -14.29
N CYS A 44 -13.79 -1.31 -13.00
CA CYS A 44 -12.74 -0.47 -12.41
C CYS A 44 -11.39 -1.17 -12.64
N PRO A 45 -10.37 -0.45 -13.14
CA PRO A 45 -9.06 -1.03 -13.40
C PRO A 45 -8.35 -1.40 -12.08
N ALA A 46 -7.47 -2.39 -12.14
CA ALA A 46 -6.55 -2.66 -11.04
C ALA A 46 -5.66 -1.43 -10.79
N THR A 47 -5.35 -1.15 -9.53
CA THR A 47 -4.63 0.07 -9.15
C THR A 47 -3.78 -0.11 -7.90
N TRP A 48 -2.85 0.82 -7.71
CA TRP A 48 -2.08 1.03 -6.49
C TRP A 48 -2.50 2.37 -5.88
N ASP A 49 -2.98 2.37 -4.64
CA ASP A 49 -3.52 3.57 -3.99
C ASP A 49 -2.45 4.40 -3.25
N GLY A 50 -1.21 3.92 -3.22
CA GLY A 50 -0.12 4.48 -2.41
C GLY A 50 0.31 3.57 -1.28
N TRP A 51 -0.54 2.62 -0.89
CA TRP A 51 -0.31 1.75 0.26
C TRP A 51 -0.53 0.27 -0.03
N GLN A 52 -1.53 -0.10 -0.82
CA GLN A 52 -1.85 -1.49 -1.13
C GLN A 52 -2.37 -1.64 -2.56
N CYS A 53 -2.36 -2.89 -3.02
CA CYS A 53 -2.73 -3.24 -4.37
C CYS A 53 -4.21 -3.65 -4.43
N PHE A 54 -4.94 -3.10 -5.40
CA PHE A 54 -6.30 -3.50 -5.69
C PHE A 54 -6.38 -4.13 -7.07
N ASN A 55 -7.09 -5.25 -7.16
CA ASN A 55 -7.44 -5.88 -8.43
C ASN A 55 -8.54 -5.09 -9.14
N THR A 56 -8.87 -5.50 -10.36
CA THR A 56 -10.05 -5.01 -11.07
C THR A 56 -11.30 -5.28 -10.23
N ALA A 57 -12.23 -4.32 -10.22
CA ALA A 57 -13.45 -4.41 -9.42
C ALA A 57 -14.70 -4.04 -10.24
N GLU A 58 -15.80 -4.75 -10.01
CA GLU A 58 -17.07 -4.46 -10.66
C GLU A 58 -17.59 -3.08 -10.23
N ALA A 59 -18.18 -2.34 -11.18
CA ALA A 59 -18.74 -1.03 -10.88
C ALA A 59 -19.88 -1.16 -9.86
N GLY A 60 -19.82 -0.33 -8.81
CA GLY A 60 -20.80 -0.36 -7.71
C GLY A 60 -20.53 -1.42 -6.64
N SER A 61 -19.45 -2.20 -6.75
CA SER A 61 -18.98 -3.08 -5.67
C SER A 61 -18.01 -2.37 -4.73
N VAL A 62 -17.90 -2.86 -3.49
CA VAL A 62 -16.89 -2.45 -2.51
C VAL A 62 -15.85 -3.56 -2.40
N VAL A 63 -14.57 -3.19 -2.52
CA VAL A 63 -13.46 -4.10 -2.29
C VAL A 63 -12.83 -3.76 -0.96
N GLU A 64 -12.82 -4.73 -0.05
CA GLU A 64 -12.15 -4.63 1.24
C GLU A 64 -10.80 -5.32 1.18
N ALA A 65 -9.79 -4.71 1.80
CA ALA A 65 -8.45 -5.26 1.91
C ALA A 65 -7.89 -4.99 3.31
N GLN A 66 -7.08 -5.93 3.80
CA GLN A 66 -6.46 -5.80 5.11
C GLN A 66 -5.29 -4.82 5.01
N CYS A 67 -5.25 -3.84 5.90
CA CYS A 67 -4.18 -2.86 5.92
C CYS A 67 -2.82 -3.52 6.15
N PRO A 68 -1.83 -3.27 5.28
CA PRO A 68 -0.49 -3.77 5.47
C PRO A 68 0.18 -3.13 6.69
N PRO A 69 1.12 -3.85 7.33
CA PRO A 69 1.74 -3.42 8.58
C PRO A 69 2.55 -2.13 8.46
N TYR A 70 3.05 -1.79 7.25
CA TYR A 70 3.89 -0.61 7.05
C TYR A 70 3.13 0.73 7.01
N ILE A 71 1.80 0.73 7.00
CA ILE A 71 0.98 1.95 7.03
C ILE A 71 0.97 2.57 8.44
N TYR A 72 1.06 1.75 9.48
CA TYR A 72 0.77 2.19 10.84
C TYR A 72 1.94 2.87 11.56
N GLY A 73 3.15 2.84 10.98
CA GLY A 73 4.32 3.45 11.62
C GLY A 73 4.58 2.84 13.02
N GLU A 74 4.81 3.72 14.00
CA GLU A 74 4.97 3.35 15.42
C GLU A 74 3.65 3.11 16.16
N ALA A 75 2.51 3.49 15.56
CA ALA A 75 1.21 3.18 16.14
C ALA A 75 0.98 1.68 15.96
N ALA A 76 1.15 0.92 17.05
CA ALA A 76 0.88 -0.51 17.09
C ALA A 76 -0.41 -0.83 16.33
N ARG A 77 -0.36 -1.84 15.46
CA ARG A 77 -1.49 -2.35 14.68
C ARG A 77 -2.74 -2.32 15.59
N PRO A 78 -3.83 -1.61 15.23
CA PRO A 78 -5.10 -1.94 15.84
C PRO A 78 -5.28 -3.45 15.60
N ASP A 79 -5.72 -4.16 16.63
CA ASP A 79 -5.96 -5.60 16.63
C ASP A 79 -6.31 -6.09 15.21
N ALA A 80 -5.62 -7.12 14.72
CA ALA A 80 -5.82 -7.67 13.37
C ALA A 80 -7.27 -8.11 13.10
N SER A 81 -8.13 -8.13 14.13
CA SER A 81 -9.58 -8.31 14.07
C SER A 81 -10.40 -7.05 13.71
N GLN A 82 -9.83 -5.84 13.76
CA GLN A 82 -10.49 -4.60 13.39
C GLN A 82 -10.27 -4.27 11.90
N SER A 83 -11.28 -4.56 11.10
CA SER A 83 -11.47 -3.98 9.77
C SER A 83 -11.67 -2.46 9.93
N GLY A 84 -10.60 -1.70 9.80
CA GLY A 84 -10.62 -0.23 9.76
C GLY A 84 -10.18 0.28 8.39
N PHE A 85 -10.64 1.47 8.02
CA PHE A 85 -10.06 2.19 6.89
C PHE A 85 -8.58 2.47 7.19
N CYS A 86 -7.68 2.09 6.28
CA CYS A 86 -6.30 2.51 6.36
C CYS A 86 -6.27 4.04 6.20
N PRO A 87 -5.55 4.78 7.07
CA PRO A 87 -5.49 6.24 6.99
C PRO A 87 -4.84 6.75 5.69
#